data_AF-A0A6C0K7N5-F1
#
_entry.id   AF-A0A6C0K7N5-F1
#
_cell.length_a   1.000
_cell.length_b   1.000
_cell.length_c   1.000
_cell.angle_alpha   90.00
_cell.angle_beta   90.00
_cell.angle_gamma   90.00
#
_symmetry.space_group_name_H-M   'P 1'
#
loop_
_entity.id
_entity.type
_entity.pdbx_description
1 polymer ?
#
loop_
_entity_poly.entity_id
_entity_poly.type
_entity_poly.pdbx_seq_one_letter_code
_entity_poly.pdbx_strand_id
1 'polypeptide(L)'
;MLNKKTKDASGLRITIDRLFYDETGQIIVSALFGLALALLFRRICKDNCVLYSAPNISDIEGKVFNLENTCYKYKSYPVKCNPLDIDKPLDPYDINRAPDNLLSVPSFFERAFAT
;
A
#
# COMPACT_ATOMS: atom_id res chain seq x y z
N MET A 1 -50.88 -27.49 -5.68
CA MET A 1 -49.69 -26.77 -6.20
C MET A 1 -49.04 -25.95 -5.09
N LEU A 2 -48.46 -26.61 -4.08
CA LEU A 2 -47.73 -25.91 -3.02
C LEU A 2 -46.32 -26.46 -2.94
N ASN A 3 -45.38 -25.53 -3.05
CA ASN A 3 -44.18 -25.51 -2.22
C ASN A 3 -42.87 -26.13 -2.75
N LYS A 4 -42.32 -25.54 -3.82
CA LYS A 4 -40.86 -25.57 -4.09
C LYS A 4 -40.13 -24.39 -3.42
N LYS A 5 -40.82 -23.27 -3.23
CA LYS A 5 -40.24 -21.99 -2.72
C LYS A 5 -39.77 -22.02 -1.27
N THR A 6 -40.30 -22.88 -0.39
CA THR A 6 -39.84 -22.95 1.02
C THR A 6 -38.77 -24.00 1.29
N LYS A 7 -38.58 -25.00 0.42
CA LYS A 7 -37.49 -26.00 0.59
C LYS A 7 -36.10 -25.39 0.33
N ASP A 8 -35.97 -24.53 -0.69
CA ASP A 8 -34.71 -23.84 -0.98
C ASP A 8 -34.33 -22.81 0.10
N ALA A 9 -35.32 -22.07 0.64
CA ALA A 9 -35.09 -21.11 1.73
C ALA A 9 -34.75 -21.80 3.07
N SER A 10 -35.31 -22.99 3.33
CA SER A 10 -35.00 -23.77 4.53
C SER A 10 -33.64 -24.45 4.46
N GLY A 11 -33.24 -24.95 3.29
CA GLY A 11 -31.92 -25.57 3.09
C GLY A 11 -30.77 -24.56 3.20
N LEU A 12 -30.96 -23.36 2.65
CA LEU A 12 -29.96 -22.29 2.75
C LEU A 12 -29.74 -21.84 4.20
N ARG A 13 -30.81 -21.75 5.01
CA ARG A 13 -30.70 -21.38 6.44
C ARG A 13 -29.86 -22.37 7.24
N ILE A 14 -30.08 -23.68 7.05
CA ILE A 14 -29.30 -24.72 7.73
C ILE A 14 -27.81 -24.64 7.36
N THR A 15 -27.49 -24.30 6.12
CA THR A 15 -26.10 -24.12 5.66
C THR A 15 -25.46 -22.86 6.24
N ILE A 16 -26.19 -21.75 6.32
CA ILE A 16 -25.71 -20.51 6.97
C ILE A 16 -25.46 -20.75 8.45
N ASP A 17 -26.38 -21.44 9.13
CA ASP A 17 -26.23 -21.74 10.55
C ASP A 17 -24.98 -22.61 10.81
N ARG A 18 -24.72 -23.62 9.96
CA ARG A 18 -23.47 -24.39 10.03
C ARG A 18 -22.23 -23.57 9.74
N LEU A 19 -22.31 -22.54 8.90
CA LEU A 19 -21.14 -21.71 8.57
C LEU A 19 -20.76 -20.76 9.71
N PHE A 20 -21.75 -20.23 10.46
CA PHE A 20 -21.51 -19.28 11.54
C PHE A 20 -21.43 -19.90 12.94
N TYR A 21 -22.07 -21.05 13.17
CA TYR A 21 -22.15 -21.67 14.50
C TYR A 21 -21.30 -22.94 14.66
N ASP A 22 -20.68 -23.45 13.59
CA ASP A 22 -19.70 -24.53 13.66
C ASP A 22 -18.29 -23.97 13.88
N GLU A 23 -17.47 -24.64 14.69
CA GLU A 23 -16.09 -24.22 14.99
C GLU A 23 -15.24 -24.12 13.71
N THR A 24 -15.40 -25.08 12.80
CA THR A 24 -14.66 -25.08 11.52
C THR A 24 -15.17 -23.96 10.61
N GLY A 25 -16.49 -23.75 10.60
CA GLY A 25 -17.14 -22.65 9.86
C GLY A 25 -16.63 -21.27 10.28
N GLN A 26 -16.53 -21.02 11.58
CA GLN A 26 -16.04 -19.75 12.13
C GLN A 26 -14.59 -19.45 11.74
N ILE A 27 -13.72 -20.46 11.78
CA ILE A 27 -12.31 -20.31 11.35
C ILE A 27 -12.22 -19.93 9.87
N ILE A 28 -13.00 -20.60 9.02
CA ILE A 28 -13.01 -20.32 7.58
C ILE A 28 -13.51 -18.89 7.30
N VAL A 29 -14.62 -18.50 7.92
CA VAL A 29 -15.23 -17.17 7.74
C VAL A 29 -14.29 -16.06 8.23
N SER A 30 -13.65 -16.23 9.39
CA SER A 30 -12.70 -15.25 9.92
C SER A 30 -11.46 -15.08 9.05
N ALA A 31 -10.90 -16.17 8.52
CA ALA A 31 -9.79 -16.10 7.57
C ALA A 31 -10.17 -15.40 6.26
N LEU A 32 -11.37 -15.68 5.73
CA LEU A 32 -11.92 -15.03 4.53
C LEU A 32 -12.10 -13.52 4.73
N PHE A 33 -12.66 -13.11 5.87
CA PHE A 33 -12.82 -11.69 6.19
C PHE A 33 -11.48 -10.99 6.42
N GLY A 34 -10.52 -11.64 7.09
CA GLY A 34 -9.17 -11.11 7.25
C GLY A 34 -8.48 -10.87 5.90
N LEU A 35 -8.58 -11.83 4.98
CA LEU A 35 -8.03 -11.71 3.64
C LEU A 35 -8.77 -10.65 2.81
N ALA A 36 -10.10 -10.61 2.89
CA ALA A 36 -10.90 -9.60 2.20
C ALA A 36 -10.56 -8.18 2.68
N LEU A 37 -10.41 -7.98 3.99
CA LEU A 37 -10.06 -6.69 4.57
C LEU A 37 -8.62 -6.28 4.19
N ALA A 38 -7.68 -7.22 4.18
CA ALA A 38 -6.30 -6.96 3.72
C ALA A 38 -6.26 -6.51 2.24
N LEU A 39 -7.14 -7.05 1.40
CA LEU A 39 -7.24 -6.64 -0.01
C LEU A 39 -7.84 -5.24 -0.18
N LEU A 40 -8.71 -4.79 0.71
CA LEU A 40 -9.27 -3.43 0.66
C LEU A 40 -8.22 -2.36 0.98
N PHE A 41 -7.28 -2.67 1.88
CA PHE A 41 -6.20 -1.75 2.24
C PHE A 41 -4.99 -1.78 1.28
N ARG A 42 -4.95 -2.74 0.35
CA ARG A 42 -3.91 -2.75 -0.69
C ARG A 42 -4.13 -1.57 -1.64
N ARG A 43 -3.22 -0.59 -1.59
CA ARG A 43 -3.21 0.56 -2.51
C ARG A 43 -3.10 0.06 -3.96
N ILE A 44 -4.19 0.11 -4.70
CA ILE A 44 -4.19 -0.12 -6.15
C ILE A 44 -3.91 1.20 -6.84
N CYS A 45 -2.68 1.40 -7.31
CA CYS A 45 -2.40 2.53 -8.21
C CYS A 45 -3.04 2.24 -9.57
N LYS A 46 -4.19 2.86 -9.80
CA LYS A 46 -4.86 2.90 -11.11
C LYS A 46 -5.16 4.35 -11.43
N ASP A 47 -4.41 4.89 -12.38
CA ASP A 47 -4.53 6.23 -12.99
C ASP A 47 -4.31 7.47 -12.09
N ASN A 48 -4.54 7.39 -10.78
CA ASN A 48 -4.32 8.48 -9.80
C ASN A 48 -3.19 8.15 -8.81
N CYS A 49 -2.06 7.70 -9.34
CA CYS A 49 -0.89 7.42 -8.51
C CYS A 49 -0.20 8.76 -8.18
N VAL A 50 0.03 9.04 -6.89
CA VAL A 50 0.73 10.26 -6.47
C VAL A 50 2.20 10.11 -6.85
N LEU A 51 2.61 10.78 -7.93
CA LEU A 51 3.99 10.85 -8.36
C LEU A 51 4.72 11.90 -7.50
N TYR A 52 5.61 11.43 -6.64
CA TYR A 52 6.53 12.29 -5.91
C TYR A 52 7.73 12.58 -6.81
N SER A 53 7.72 13.71 -7.49
CA SER A 53 8.86 14.20 -8.27
C SER A 53 9.66 15.20 -7.44
N ALA A 54 10.99 15.17 -7.59
CA ALA A 54 11.83 16.19 -7.01
C ALA A 54 11.51 17.58 -7.64
N PRO A 55 11.44 18.66 -6.85
CA PRO A 55 11.22 20.00 -7.37
C PRO A 55 12.42 20.48 -8.21
N ASN A 56 12.16 21.37 -9.17
CA ASN A 56 13.22 21.96 -9.98
C ASN A 56 14.12 22.85 -9.09
N ILE A 57 15.40 22.96 -9.44
CA ILE A 57 16.40 23.76 -8.72
C ILE A 57 15.92 25.21 -8.56
N SER A 58 15.32 25.79 -9.60
CA SER A 58 14.76 27.14 -9.59
C SER A 58 13.65 27.33 -8.55
N ASP A 59 12.96 26.25 -8.17
CA ASP A 59 11.88 26.31 -7.19
C ASP A 59 12.36 26.24 -5.75
N ILE A 60 13.61 25.83 -5.54
CA ILE A 60 14.23 25.69 -4.22
C ILE A 60 15.17 26.86 -3.95
N GLU A 61 15.92 27.29 -4.97
CA GLU A 61 16.97 28.29 -4.80
C GLU A 61 16.40 29.65 -4.38
N GLY A 62 16.99 30.24 -3.33
CA GLY A 62 16.57 31.54 -2.82
C GLY A 62 15.34 31.52 -1.92
N LYS A 63 14.55 30.43 -1.89
CA LYS A 63 13.37 30.29 -1.03
C LYS A 63 13.72 29.76 0.36
N VAL A 64 12.87 30.06 1.34
CA VAL A 64 12.99 29.59 2.72
C VAL A 64 11.83 28.64 3.01
N PHE A 65 12.14 27.45 3.51
CA PHE A 65 11.18 26.40 3.83
C PHE A 65 11.07 26.24 5.34
N ASN A 66 9.84 26.19 5.86
CA ASN A 66 9.60 25.91 7.28
C ASN A 66 9.31 24.42 7.44
N LEU A 67 10.16 23.73 8.20
CA LEU A 67 9.95 22.33 8.62
C LEU A 67 10.02 22.31 10.14
N GLU A 68 9.00 21.77 10.81
CA GLU A 68 8.98 21.59 12.27
C GLU A 68 9.34 22.86 13.09
N ASN A 69 8.90 24.03 12.62
CA ASN A 69 9.19 25.35 13.19
C ASN A 69 10.63 25.86 13.00
N THR A 70 11.46 25.19 12.21
CA THR A 70 12.78 25.66 11.80
C THR A 70 12.78 26.06 10.33
N CYS A 71 13.44 27.18 10.04
CA CYS A 71 13.56 27.73 8.70
C CYS A 71 14.85 27.24 8.02
N TYR A 72 14.72 26.60 6.87
CA TYR A 72 15.82 26.07 6.07
C TYR A 72 15.92 26.81 4.74
N LYS A 73 17.16 27.13 4.33
CA LYS A 73 17.46 27.64 3.00
C LYS A 73 18.43 26.68 2.33
N TYR A 74 17.97 26.03 1.27
CA TYR A 74 18.79 25.08 0.54
C TYR A 74 19.61 25.79 -0.54
N LYS A 75 20.82 25.30 -0.78
CA LYS A 75 21.68 25.69 -1.90
C LYS A 75 22.09 24.43 -2.64
N SER A 76 21.74 24.35 -3.92
CA SER A 76 22.22 23.30 -4.81
C SER A 76 23.65 23.60 -5.25
N TYR A 77 24.48 22.56 -5.32
CA TYR A 77 25.78 22.63 -5.96
C TYR A 77 25.89 21.48 -6.97
N PRO A 78 26.43 21.73 -8.17
CA PRO A 78 26.61 20.68 -9.15
C PRO A 78 27.73 19.73 -8.68
N VAL A 79 27.44 18.42 -8.69
CA VAL A 79 28.41 17.36 -8.45
C VAL A 79 28.67 16.60 -9.74
N LYS A 80 29.87 16.04 -9.89
CA LYS A 80 30.16 15.11 -10.98
C LYS A 80 29.47 13.79 -10.67
N CYS A 81 28.69 13.27 -11.60
CA CYS A 81 28.15 11.92 -11.48
C CYS A 81 29.30 10.93 -11.50
N ASN A 82 29.57 10.27 -10.37
CA ASN A 82 30.47 9.14 -10.35
C ASN A 82 29.68 7.88 -10.76
N PRO A 83 30.21 7.04 -11.65
CA PRO A 83 29.58 5.77 -12.03
C PRO A 83 29.68 4.69 -10.93
N LEU A 84 30.27 5.00 -9.77
CA LEU A 84 30.28 4.13 -8.60
C LEU A 84 28.99 4.38 -7.79
N ASP A 85 28.37 3.32 -7.27
CA ASP A 85 27.03 3.30 -6.62
C ASP A 85 26.83 4.30 -5.47
N ILE A 86 27.88 4.98 -5.02
CA ILE A 86 27.86 5.95 -3.92
C ILE A 86 27.11 7.24 -4.32
N ASP A 87 27.18 7.64 -5.59
CA ASP A 87 26.60 8.91 -6.08
C ASP A 87 25.56 8.70 -7.20
N LYS A 88 25.00 7.48 -7.33
CA LYS A 88 24.00 7.21 -8.38
C LYS A 88 22.79 8.13 -8.13
N PRO A 89 22.39 8.98 -9.09
CA PRO A 89 21.17 9.75 -8.95
C PRO A 89 20.01 8.78 -8.74
N LEU A 90 19.17 9.04 -7.75
CA LEU A 90 17.97 8.25 -7.51
C LEU A 90 17.12 8.27 -8.77
N ASP A 91 16.88 7.09 -9.33
CA ASP A 91 15.95 6.95 -10.44
C ASP A 91 14.54 7.38 -9.97
N PRO A 92 13.74 8.01 -10.84
CA PRO A 92 12.36 8.35 -10.51
C PRO A 92 11.60 7.10 -10.07
N TYR A 93 10.72 7.25 -9.08
CA TYR A 93 9.97 6.13 -8.51
C TYR A 93 9.19 5.37 -9.60
N ASP A 94 9.53 4.11 -9.81
CA ASP A 94 8.87 3.20 -10.75
C ASP A 94 8.23 2.04 -9.97
N ILE A 95 6.91 1.91 -10.08
CA ILE A 95 6.14 0.84 -9.43
C ILE A 95 6.52 -0.57 -9.93
N ASN A 96 7.12 -0.67 -11.11
CA ASN A 96 7.55 -1.94 -11.70
C ASN A 96 8.98 -2.31 -11.31
N ARG A 97 9.68 -1.43 -10.58
CA ARG A 97 11.07 -1.63 -10.14
C ARG A 97 11.16 -1.52 -8.63
N ALA A 98 12.16 -2.19 -8.04
CA ALA A 98 12.49 -1.93 -6.65
C ALA A 98 13.08 -0.51 -6.55
N PRO A 99 12.57 0.37 -5.67
CA PRO A 99 13.10 1.71 -5.54
C PRO A 99 14.49 1.71 -4.86
N ASP A 100 15.40 2.51 -5.40
CA ASP A 100 16.81 2.55 -5.03
C ASP A 100 17.06 3.12 -3.61
N ASN A 101 16.08 3.84 -3.04
CA ASN A 101 16.13 4.43 -1.71
C ASN A 101 15.61 3.50 -0.59
N LEU A 102 15.48 2.20 -0.84
CA LEU A 102 15.07 1.23 0.19
C LEU A 102 16.19 0.99 1.22
N LEU A 103 16.14 1.74 2.31
CA LEU A 103 16.88 1.47 3.53
C LEU A 103 16.29 0.22 4.20
N SER A 104 16.80 -0.95 3.80
CA SER A 104 16.33 -2.30 4.17
C SER A 104 14.92 -2.62 3.64
N VAL A 105 14.78 -3.74 2.94
CA VAL A 105 13.47 -4.24 2.50
C VAL A 105 12.81 -4.85 3.74
N PRO A 106 11.75 -4.23 4.29
CA PRO A 106 11.10 -4.80 5.45
C PRO A 106 10.45 -6.12 5.04
N SER A 107 10.43 -7.09 5.96
CA SER A 107 9.92 -8.44 5.68
C SER A 107 8.48 -8.39 5.17
N PHE A 108 8.01 -9.45 4.50
CA PHE A 108 6.66 -9.49 3.88
C PHE A 108 5.55 -8.98 4.80
N PHE A 109 5.61 -9.36 6.08
CA PHE A 109 4.65 -8.92 7.10
C PHE A 109 4.70 -7.41 7.34
N GLU A 110 5.87 -6.79 7.42
CA GLU A 110 5.95 -5.34 7.58
C GLU A 110 5.44 -4.57 6.36
N ARG A 111 5.66 -5.07 5.13
CA ARG A 111 5.06 -4.44 3.93
C ARG A 111 3.55 -4.61 3.86
N ALA A 112 3.03 -5.72 4.38
CA ALA A 112 1.61 -6.00 4.42
C ALA A 112 0.87 -5.22 5.52
N PHE A 113 1.57 -4.80 6.59
CA PHE A 113 0.98 -4.18 7.78
C PHE A 113 1.52 -2.78 8.12
N ALA A 114 2.41 -2.19 7.33
CA ALA A 114 2.84 -0.80 7.49
C ALA A 114 1.74 0.16 7.00
N THR A 115 1.05 0.77 7.96
CA THR A 115 0.16 1.94 7.80
C THR A 115 0.90 3.18 7.31
#